data_AF-H7EM57-F1
#
_entry.id   AF-H7EM57-F1
#
_cell.length_a   1.000
_cell.length_b   1.000
_cell.length_c   1.000
_cell.angle_alpha   90.00
_cell.angle_beta   90.00
_cell.angle_gamma   90.00
#
_symmetry.space_group_name_H-M   'P 1'
#
loop_
_entity.id
_entity.type
_entity.pdbx_description
1 polymer ?
#
loop_
_entity_poly.entity_id
_entity_poly.type
_entity_poly.pdbx_seq_one_letter_code
_entity_poly.pdbx_strand_id
1 'polypeptide(L)'
;MEKDKLESKIKKIAEELLSMPEETRTESEDFTILKTKLADFSWRWAEGVFGKTKIECAGEEIMKCAAACLKNFSGQPDDFIKYLSASLKTQIERANERNAESESSAMKAPEKKSRLAKNAIRYAEENALEIRSDAAQEKIARIFGLPKEKIRRALDCCFTCRTEDEFVIGDDGEFASMFDTALLSPKSRNRYPAEKALLDGDMQAKLKHKLLRIDLIFQKKQERVKPYLSALIMRQILFELDNAKIDFGQFPAFLSEFNFSKYGKSAELLENVVSGKDIPTQEETAAMFGKDKTDASRTMRGFLEKMKD
;
A
#
# COMPACT_ATOMS: atom_id res chain seq x y z
N MET A 1 -18.43 -48.86 -4.50
CA MET A 1 -17.90 -49.81 -3.49
C MET A 1 -17.25 -49.11 -2.30
N GLU A 2 -16.36 -48.13 -2.49
CA GLU A 2 -15.76 -47.38 -1.36
C GLU A 2 -16.66 -46.22 -0.89
N LYS A 3 -17.30 -45.49 -1.82
CA LYS A 3 -18.27 -44.42 -1.55
C LYS A 3 -19.48 -44.87 -0.71
N ASP A 4 -20.14 -45.96 -1.10
CA ASP A 4 -21.35 -46.47 -0.42
C ASP A 4 -21.05 -46.96 1.01
N LYS A 5 -19.81 -47.45 1.23
CA LYS A 5 -19.30 -47.83 2.55
C LYS A 5 -19.04 -46.60 3.42
N LEU A 6 -18.53 -45.51 2.84
CA LEU A 6 -18.32 -44.25 3.54
C LEU A 6 -19.65 -43.58 3.91
N GLU A 7 -20.63 -43.56 3.00
CA GLU A 7 -21.97 -43.03 3.27
C GLU A 7 -22.66 -43.77 4.42
N SER A 8 -22.59 -45.11 4.42
CA SER A 8 -23.13 -45.92 5.52
C SER A 8 -22.46 -45.63 6.86
N LYS A 9 -21.14 -45.41 6.87
CA LYS A 9 -20.38 -45.05 8.09
C LYS A 9 -20.75 -43.66 8.60
N ILE A 10 -20.89 -42.68 7.70
CA ILE A 10 -21.29 -41.31 8.04
C ILE A 10 -22.71 -41.30 8.63
N LYS A 11 -23.65 -42.02 8.00
CA LYS A 11 -25.03 -42.16 8.50
C LYS A 11 -25.06 -42.75 9.90
N LYS A 12 -24.37 -43.88 10.12
CA LYS A 12 -24.33 -44.54 11.43
C LYS A 12 -23.78 -43.63 12.53
N ILE A 13 -22.70 -42.90 12.25
CA ILE A 13 -22.12 -41.96 13.23
C ILE A 13 -23.03 -40.76 13.46
N ALA A 14 -23.70 -40.25 12.43
CA ALA A 14 -24.68 -39.18 12.57
C ALA A 14 -25.88 -39.62 13.42
N GLU A 15 -26.38 -40.85 13.24
CA GLU A 15 -27.44 -41.44 14.07
C GLU A 15 -27.04 -41.54 15.54
N GLU A 16 -25.84 -42.08 15.81
CA GLU A 16 -25.29 -42.20 17.16
C GLU A 16 -25.16 -40.83 17.82
N LEU A 17 -24.63 -39.83 17.11
CA LEU A 17 -24.45 -38.46 17.62
C LEU A 17 -25.78 -37.70 17.82
N LEU A 18 -26.75 -37.88 16.93
CA LEU A 18 -28.06 -37.24 17.04
C LEU A 18 -28.94 -37.87 18.13
N SER A 19 -28.67 -39.12 18.49
CA SER A 19 -29.38 -39.84 19.57
C SER A 19 -28.79 -39.58 20.96
N MET A 20 -27.62 -38.95 21.07
CA MET A 20 -27.02 -38.60 22.36
C MET A 20 -27.80 -37.45 23.05
N PRO A 21 -28.06 -37.53 24.38
CA PRO A 21 -28.67 -36.46 25.16
C PRO A 21 -27.88 -35.14 25.05
N GLU A 22 -28.55 -33.98 25.03
CA GLU A 22 -27.87 -32.68 24.90
C GLU A 22 -26.81 -32.43 25.98
N GLU A 23 -27.01 -32.99 27.17
CA GLU A 23 -26.13 -32.89 28.35
C GLU A 23 -24.77 -33.58 28.16
N THR A 24 -24.66 -34.58 27.26
CA THR A 24 -23.39 -35.29 26.98
C THR A 24 -22.67 -34.78 25.73
N ARG A 25 -23.27 -33.86 24.97
CA ARG A 25 -22.72 -33.36 23.68
C ARG A 25 -21.58 -32.34 23.82
N THR A 26 -21.29 -31.84 25.01
CA THR A 26 -20.27 -30.79 25.20
C THR A 26 -19.00 -31.24 25.91
N GLU A 27 -19.01 -32.36 26.65
CA GLU A 27 -17.85 -32.77 27.49
C GLU A 27 -17.52 -34.28 27.44
N SER A 28 -18.25 -35.10 26.69
CA SER A 28 -17.95 -36.53 26.57
C SER A 28 -16.78 -36.81 25.61
N GLU A 29 -15.83 -37.63 26.04
CA GLU A 29 -14.76 -38.16 25.18
C GLU A 29 -15.33 -38.92 23.98
N ASP A 30 -16.42 -39.67 24.17
CA ASP A 30 -17.10 -40.43 23.11
C ASP A 30 -17.68 -39.51 22.03
N PHE A 31 -18.28 -38.38 22.44
CA PHE A 31 -18.78 -37.38 21.50
C PHE A 31 -17.64 -36.78 20.67
N THR A 32 -16.50 -36.49 21.29
CA THR A 32 -15.31 -35.95 20.61
C THR A 32 -14.71 -36.96 19.63
N ILE A 33 -14.65 -38.23 20.01
CA ILE A 33 -14.18 -39.33 19.14
C ILE A 33 -15.12 -39.50 17.94
N LEU A 34 -16.43 -39.55 18.16
CA LEU A 34 -17.42 -39.72 17.09
C LEU A 34 -17.43 -38.51 16.15
N LYS A 35 -17.33 -37.29 16.67
CA LYS A 35 -17.21 -36.06 15.87
C LYS A 35 -15.96 -36.06 15.00
N THR A 36 -14.83 -36.50 15.53
CA THR A 36 -13.56 -36.59 14.79
C THR A 36 -13.65 -37.65 13.69
N LYS A 37 -14.23 -38.82 13.99
CA LYS A 37 -14.49 -39.87 12.99
C LYS A 37 -15.43 -39.39 11.89
N LEU A 38 -16.47 -38.63 12.23
CA LEU A 38 -17.37 -38.05 11.25
C LEU A 38 -16.63 -37.10 10.31
N ALA A 39 -15.76 -36.24 10.86
CA ALA A 39 -14.96 -35.32 10.06
C ALA A 39 -14.02 -36.05 9.09
N ASP A 40 -13.31 -37.09 9.55
CA ASP A 40 -12.44 -37.93 8.71
C ASP A 40 -13.22 -38.65 7.60
N PHE A 41 -14.36 -39.29 7.93
CA PHE A 41 -15.16 -39.94 6.90
C PHE A 41 -15.80 -38.94 5.93
N SER A 42 -16.21 -37.77 6.40
CA SER A 42 -16.75 -36.70 5.55
C SER A 42 -15.69 -36.16 4.59
N TRP A 43 -14.44 -36.05 5.05
CA TRP A 43 -13.29 -35.67 4.21
C TRP A 43 -13.05 -36.69 3.08
N ARG A 44 -12.88 -37.97 3.44
CA ARG A 44 -12.63 -39.04 2.46
C ARG A 44 -13.79 -39.23 1.48
N TRP A 45 -15.02 -39.04 1.96
CA TRP A 45 -16.19 -39.08 1.11
C TRP A 45 -16.23 -37.87 0.16
N ALA A 46 -15.91 -36.67 0.64
CA ALA A 46 -15.79 -35.47 -0.18
C ALA A 46 -14.71 -35.62 -1.27
N GLU A 47 -13.58 -36.26 -0.96
CA GLU A 47 -12.53 -36.58 -1.93
C GLU A 47 -13.06 -37.43 -3.09
N GLY A 48 -13.85 -38.46 -2.78
CA GLY A 48 -14.46 -39.33 -3.79
C GLY A 48 -15.62 -38.70 -4.58
N VAL A 49 -16.29 -37.68 -4.04
CA VAL A 49 -17.46 -37.04 -4.67
C VAL A 49 -17.09 -35.79 -5.48
N PHE A 50 -16.21 -34.95 -4.94
CA PHE A 50 -15.83 -33.67 -5.55
C PHE A 50 -14.48 -33.74 -6.28
N GLY A 51 -13.66 -34.76 -5.98
CA GLY A 51 -12.33 -34.93 -6.54
C GLY A 51 -11.25 -34.26 -5.71
N LYS A 52 -10.11 -34.94 -5.56
CA LYS A 52 -8.98 -34.55 -4.71
C LYS A 52 -8.49 -33.11 -4.95
N THR A 53 -8.27 -32.75 -6.21
CA THR A 53 -7.78 -31.42 -6.61
C THR A 53 -8.72 -30.27 -6.21
N LYS A 54 -10.02 -30.53 -6.04
CA LYS A 54 -10.99 -29.50 -5.64
C LYS A 54 -11.09 -29.31 -4.14
N ILE A 55 -10.60 -30.26 -3.35
CA ILE A 55 -10.74 -30.25 -1.89
C ILE A 55 -9.44 -29.97 -1.14
N GLU A 56 -8.27 -30.11 -1.79
CA GLU A 56 -6.95 -29.92 -1.18
C GLU A 56 -6.83 -28.58 -0.44
N CYS A 57 -7.45 -27.52 -0.96
CA CYS A 57 -7.40 -26.19 -0.37
C CYS A 57 -8.59 -25.88 0.57
N ALA A 58 -9.47 -26.86 0.82
CA ALA A 58 -10.67 -26.76 1.66
C ALA A 58 -10.64 -27.72 2.89
N GLY A 59 -9.44 -28.19 3.24
CA GLY A 59 -9.08 -28.99 4.43
C GLY A 59 -9.94 -28.74 5.66
N GLU A 60 -9.69 -27.58 6.24
CA GLU A 60 -10.23 -27.15 7.52
C GLU A 60 -11.72 -26.82 7.42
N GLU A 61 -12.15 -26.25 6.29
CA GLU A 61 -13.55 -25.92 6.00
C GLU A 61 -14.44 -27.15 5.95
N ILE A 62 -13.96 -28.25 5.35
CA ILE A 62 -14.72 -29.50 5.27
C ILE A 62 -14.95 -30.06 6.67
N MET A 63 -13.93 -30.05 7.53
CA MET A 63 -14.04 -30.53 8.92
C MET A 63 -15.00 -29.66 9.75
N LYS A 64 -14.88 -28.33 9.64
CA LYS A 64 -15.78 -27.37 10.30
C LYS A 64 -17.23 -27.50 9.79
N CYS A 65 -17.41 -27.72 8.49
CA CYS A 65 -18.72 -27.89 7.86
C CYS A 65 -19.41 -29.16 8.36
N ALA A 66 -18.69 -30.28 8.46
CA ALA A 66 -19.26 -31.53 9.00
C ALA A 66 -19.78 -31.35 10.44
N ALA A 67 -18.99 -30.68 11.30
CA ALA A 67 -19.40 -30.36 12.66
C ALA A 67 -20.58 -29.39 12.73
N ALA A 68 -20.62 -28.37 11.86
CA ALA A 68 -21.73 -27.42 11.79
C ALA A 68 -23.01 -28.05 11.25
N CYS A 69 -22.89 -29.01 10.33
CA CYS A 69 -24.03 -29.75 9.80
C CYS A 69 -24.73 -30.55 10.89
N LEU A 70 -23.98 -31.25 11.75
CA LEU A 70 -24.55 -31.96 12.90
C LEU A 70 -25.36 -31.05 13.83
N LYS A 71 -24.83 -29.85 14.12
CA LYS A 71 -25.49 -28.92 15.04
C LYS A 71 -26.81 -28.36 14.49
N ASN A 72 -26.87 -28.16 13.18
CA ASN A 72 -27.97 -27.46 12.53
C ASN A 72 -28.94 -28.39 11.78
N PHE A 73 -28.69 -29.70 11.78
CA PHE A 73 -29.52 -30.66 11.07
C PHE A 73 -30.72 -31.08 11.93
N SER A 74 -31.92 -30.98 11.36
CA SER A 74 -33.19 -31.33 12.02
C SER A 74 -34.04 -32.34 11.21
N GLY A 75 -33.38 -33.16 10.38
CA GLY A 75 -34.04 -34.14 9.50
C GLY A 75 -33.84 -35.59 9.91
N GLN A 76 -34.30 -36.51 9.06
CA GLN A 76 -34.03 -37.94 9.21
C GLN A 76 -32.58 -38.25 8.86
N PRO A 77 -31.91 -39.22 9.53
CA PRO A 77 -30.51 -39.56 9.25
C PRO A 77 -30.21 -39.87 7.79
N ASP A 78 -31.19 -40.42 7.07
CA ASP A 78 -31.09 -40.71 5.64
C ASP A 78 -30.91 -39.48 4.75
N ASP A 79 -31.36 -38.30 5.20
CA ASP A 79 -31.20 -37.03 4.50
C ASP A 79 -29.94 -36.27 4.92
N PHE A 80 -29.21 -36.74 5.92
CA PHE A 80 -27.98 -36.10 6.41
C PHE A 80 -26.91 -36.02 5.32
N ILE A 81 -26.73 -37.08 4.52
CA ILE A 81 -25.75 -37.10 3.42
C ILE A 81 -26.08 -36.02 2.38
N LYS A 82 -27.37 -35.83 2.04
CA LYS A 82 -27.78 -34.80 1.08
C LYS A 82 -27.53 -33.40 1.63
N TYR A 83 -27.84 -33.18 2.90
CA TYR A 83 -27.62 -31.92 3.59
C TYR A 83 -26.12 -31.58 3.72
N LEU A 84 -25.32 -32.58 4.10
CA LEU A 84 -23.86 -32.48 4.17
C LEU A 84 -23.27 -32.18 2.79
N SER A 85 -23.74 -32.86 1.73
CA SER A 85 -23.31 -32.62 0.35
C SER A 85 -23.52 -31.17 -0.10
N ALA A 86 -24.74 -30.65 0.10
CA ALA A 86 -25.09 -29.29 -0.29
C ALA A 86 -24.26 -28.23 0.47
N SER A 87 -24.05 -28.47 1.76
CA SER A 87 -23.25 -27.59 2.63
C SER A 87 -21.77 -27.63 2.24
N LEU A 88 -21.21 -28.82 2.03
CA LEU A 88 -19.82 -29.01 1.62
C LEU A 88 -19.55 -28.39 0.26
N LYS A 89 -20.44 -28.56 -0.73
CA LYS A 89 -20.30 -27.94 -2.04
C LYS A 89 -20.12 -26.42 -1.92
N THR A 90 -20.96 -25.78 -1.14
CA THR A 90 -20.90 -24.32 -0.91
C THR A 90 -19.61 -23.90 -0.21
N GLN A 91 -19.15 -24.67 0.78
CA GLN A 91 -17.94 -24.34 1.55
C GLN A 91 -16.65 -24.58 0.74
N ILE A 92 -16.61 -25.65 -0.04
CA ILE A 92 -15.49 -25.95 -0.95
C ILE A 92 -15.39 -24.87 -2.02
N GLU A 93 -16.50 -24.47 -2.64
CA GLU A 93 -16.53 -23.36 -3.61
C GLU A 93 -16.01 -22.06 -2.97
N ARG A 94 -16.44 -21.72 -1.75
CA ARG A 94 -15.96 -20.53 -1.02
C ARG A 94 -14.49 -20.60 -0.61
N ALA A 95 -13.99 -21.77 -0.24
CA ALA A 95 -12.58 -21.96 0.12
C ALA A 95 -11.69 -21.79 -1.12
N ASN A 96 -12.09 -22.40 -2.24
CA ASN A 96 -11.38 -22.28 -3.51
C ASN A 96 -11.43 -20.86 -4.06
N GLU A 97 -12.55 -20.16 -3.94
CA GLU A 97 -12.63 -18.73 -4.27
C GLU A 97 -11.70 -17.87 -3.41
N ARG A 98 -11.61 -18.16 -2.10
CA ARG A 98 -10.68 -17.44 -1.20
C ARG A 98 -9.22 -17.68 -1.56
N ASN A 99 -8.85 -18.91 -1.91
CA ASN A 99 -7.47 -19.24 -2.29
C ASN A 99 -7.10 -18.66 -3.65
N ALA A 100 -7.99 -18.74 -4.64
CA ALA A 100 -7.79 -18.09 -5.93
C ALA A 100 -7.69 -16.56 -5.79
N GLU A 101 -8.46 -15.96 -4.88
CA GLU A 101 -8.33 -14.53 -4.55
C GLU A 101 -7.02 -14.22 -3.81
N SER A 102 -6.52 -15.07 -2.90
CA SER A 102 -5.23 -14.83 -2.24
C SER A 102 -4.03 -14.99 -3.17
N GLU A 103 -4.12 -15.86 -4.18
CA GLU A 103 -3.05 -16.05 -5.17
C GLU A 103 -3.04 -14.96 -6.26
N SER A 104 -4.19 -14.37 -6.58
CA SER A 104 -4.34 -13.40 -7.68
C SER A 104 -4.51 -11.94 -7.26
N SER A 105 -4.70 -11.65 -5.97
CA SER A 105 -4.96 -10.28 -5.50
C SER A 105 -3.98 -9.82 -4.42
N ALA A 106 -3.25 -8.74 -4.69
CA ALA A 106 -2.44 -8.03 -3.71
C ALA A 106 -3.30 -7.38 -2.61
N MET A 107 -4.58 -7.13 -2.89
CA MET A 107 -5.55 -6.58 -1.95
C MET A 107 -6.88 -7.32 -2.01
N LYS A 108 -7.44 -7.67 -0.85
CA LYS A 108 -8.73 -8.35 -0.76
C LYS A 108 -9.89 -7.42 -1.12
N ALA A 109 -10.58 -7.71 -2.22
CA ALA A 109 -11.81 -7.00 -2.58
C ALA A 109 -12.99 -7.38 -1.66
N PRO A 110 -13.91 -6.45 -1.34
CA PRO A 110 -15.13 -6.81 -0.61
C PRO A 110 -15.98 -7.83 -1.38
N GLU A 111 -16.41 -8.91 -0.71
CA GLU A 111 -17.09 -10.07 -1.31
C GLU A 111 -18.29 -9.69 -2.21
N LYS A 112 -19.12 -8.74 -1.75
CA LYS A 112 -20.28 -8.26 -2.51
C LYS A 112 -19.89 -7.60 -3.84
N LYS A 113 -18.75 -6.89 -3.88
CA LYS A 113 -18.22 -6.26 -5.09
C LYS A 113 -17.53 -7.31 -5.97
N SER A 114 -16.74 -8.21 -5.38
CA SER A 114 -16.09 -9.33 -6.07
C SER A 114 -17.12 -10.17 -6.83
N ARG A 115 -18.20 -10.59 -6.16
CA ARG A 115 -19.26 -11.39 -6.78
C ARG A 115 -19.96 -10.67 -7.93
N LEU A 116 -20.23 -9.38 -7.76
CA LEU A 116 -20.86 -8.57 -8.81
C LEU A 116 -19.95 -8.45 -10.04
N ALA A 117 -18.66 -8.20 -9.83
CA ALA A 117 -17.68 -8.11 -10.91
C ALA A 117 -17.51 -9.45 -11.63
N LYS A 118 -17.38 -10.58 -10.90
CA LYS A 118 -17.30 -11.93 -11.50
C LYS A 118 -18.50 -12.23 -12.40
N ASN A 119 -19.71 -11.93 -11.92
CA ASN A 119 -20.93 -12.14 -12.70
C ASN A 119 -20.99 -11.23 -13.94
N ALA A 120 -20.55 -9.98 -13.83
CA ALA A 120 -20.48 -9.04 -14.96
C ALA A 120 -19.45 -9.48 -16.02
N ILE A 121 -18.27 -9.94 -15.59
CA ILE A 121 -17.21 -10.48 -16.46
C ILE A 121 -17.73 -11.72 -17.18
N ARG A 122 -18.32 -12.68 -16.46
CA ARG A 122 -18.86 -13.91 -17.06
C ARG A 122 -19.93 -13.61 -18.10
N TYR A 123 -20.84 -12.68 -17.81
CA TYR A 123 -21.84 -12.26 -18.78
C TYR A 123 -21.22 -11.63 -20.03
N ALA A 124 -20.17 -10.80 -19.86
CA ALA A 124 -19.47 -10.20 -20.98
C ALA A 124 -18.77 -11.25 -21.85
N GLU A 125 -18.11 -12.24 -21.24
CA GLU A 125 -17.47 -13.37 -21.93
C GLU A 125 -18.49 -14.20 -22.71
N GLU A 126 -19.61 -14.57 -22.08
CA GLU A 126 -20.70 -15.34 -22.70
C GLU A 126 -21.34 -14.61 -23.91
N ASN A 127 -21.21 -13.27 -23.97
CA ASN A 127 -21.81 -12.44 -25.01
C ASN A 127 -20.78 -11.75 -25.91
N ALA A 128 -19.50 -12.14 -25.83
CA ALA A 128 -18.38 -11.54 -26.56
C ALA A 128 -18.35 -10.00 -26.47
N LEU A 129 -18.64 -9.46 -25.29
CA LEU A 129 -18.63 -8.03 -25.01
C LEU A 129 -17.28 -7.61 -24.42
N GLU A 130 -16.76 -6.47 -24.87
CA GLU A 130 -15.59 -5.88 -24.25
C GLU A 130 -15.98 -5.21 -22.91
N ILE A 131 -15.68 -5.87 -21.79
CA ILE A 131 -16.11 -5.46 -20.44
C ILE A 131 -15.66 -4.04 -20.03
N ARG A 132 -14.55 -3.55 -20.61
CA ARG A 132 -14.02 -2.20 -20.38
C ARG A 132 -14.75 -1.13 -21.17
N SER A 133 -15.50 -1.50 -22.21
CA SER A 133 -16.25 -0.56 -23.03
C SER A 133 -17.49 -0.01 -22.29
N ASP A 134 -17.75 1.27 -22.50
CA ASP A 134 -18.85 1.99 -21.85
C ASP A 134 -20.22 1.40 -22.25
N ALA A 135 -20.35 0.98 -23.51
CA ALA A 135 -21.54 0.34 -24.07
C ALA A 135 -21.82 -1.03 -23.44
N ALA A 136 -20.78 -1.85 -23.21
CA ALA A 136 -20.94 -3.14 -22.55
C ALA A 136 -21.37 -2.98 -21.09
N GLN A 137 -20.76 -2.04 -20.36
CA GLN A 137 -21.13 -1.77 -18.96
C GLN A 137 -22.57 -1.28 -18.82
N GLU A 138 -23.06 -0.50 -19.78
CA GLU A 138 -24.45 -0.05 -19.79
C GLU A 138 -25.43 -1.18 -20.09
N LYS A 139 -25.09 -2.07 -21.03
CA LYS A 139 -25.89 -3.27 -21.32
C LYS A 139 -25.97 -4.18 -20.09
N ILE A 140 -24.84 -4.42 -19.42
CA ILE A 140 -24.77 -5.21 -18.19
C ILE A 140 -25.59 -4.56 -17.07
N ALA A 141 -25.48 -3.24 -16.89
CA ALA A 141 -26.24 -2.49 -15.89
C ALA A 141 -27.75 -2.68 -16.05
N ARG A 142 -28.26 -2.63 -17.29
CA ARG A 142 -29.67 -2.86 -17.62
C ARG A 142 -30.10 -4.29 -17.26
N ILE A 143 -29.31 -5.30 -17.62
CA ILE A 143 -29.62 -6.71 -17.33
C ILE A 143 -29.65 -6.98 -15.82
N PHE A 144 -28.70 -6.39 -15.08
CA PHE A 144 -28.57 -6.60 -13.65
C PHE A 144 -29.51 -5.72 -12.81
N GLY A 145 -30.27 -4.80 -13.45
CA GLY A 145 -31.13 -3.85 -12.76
C GLY A 145 -30.38 -2.90 -11.82
N LEU A 146 -29.12 -2.60 -12.13
CA LEU A 146 -28.24 -1.79 -11.30
C LEU A 146 -27.77 -0.54 -12.06
N PRO A 147 -27.49 0.57 -11.35
CA PRO A 147 -26.82 1.72 -11.97
C PRO A 147 -25.47 1.30 -12.55
N LYS A 148 -25.16 1.80 -13.75
CA LYS A 148 -23.86 1.61 -14.43
C LYS A 148 -22.68 1.93 -13.53
N GLU A 149 -22.77 2.99 -12.74
CA GLU A 149 -21.77 3.37 -11.72
C GLU A 149 -21.50 2.32 -10.64
N LYS A 150 -22.45 1.42 -10.35
CA LYS A 150 -22.21 0.30 -9.44
C LYS A 150 -21.47 -0.84 -10.12
N ILE A 151 -21.76 -1.11 -11.39
CA ILE A 151 -21.04 -2.10 -12.20
C ILE A 151 -19.59 -1.64 -12.38
N ARG A 152 -19.41 -0.39 -12.84
CA ARG A 152 -18.09 0.22 -13.02
C ARG A 152 -17.25 0.18 -11.75
N ARG A 153 -17.78 0.64 -10.61
CA ARG A 153 -17.04 0.59 -9.33
C ARG A 153 -16.71 -0.82 -8.85
N ALA A 154 -17.53 -1.82 -9.16
CA ALA A 154 -17.24 -3.20 -8.83
C ALA A 154 -16.10 -3.75 -9.69
N LEU A 155 -16.13 -3.45 -10.99
CA LEU A 155 -15.07 -3.79 -11.94
C LEU A 155 -13.76 -3.10 -11.58
N ASP A 156 -13.77 -1.77 -11.38
CA ASP A 156 -12.60 -0.98 -10.97
C ASP A 156 -11.96 -1.59 -9.73
N CYS A 157 -12.75 -1.87 -8.69
CA CYS A 157 -12.26 -2.48 -7.45
C CYS A 157 -11.58 -3.83 -7.70
N CYS A 158 -12.15 -4.67 -8.58
CA CYS A 158 -11.57 -5.98 -8.88
C CYS A 158 -10.32 -5.89 -9.75
N PHE A 159 -10.24 -4.96 -10.70
CA PHE A 159 -9.05 -4.74 -11.50
C PHE A 159 -7.90 -4.15 -10.66
N THR A 160 -8.18 -3.17 -9.81
CA THR A 160 -7.14 -2.55 -8.95
C THR A 160 -6.64 -3.47 -7.84
N CYS A 161 -7.40 -4.50 -7.47
CA CYS A 161 -7.01 -5.47 -6.46
C CYS A 161 -6.12 -6.58 -7.02
N ARG A 162 -6.09 -6.78 -8.33
CA ARG A 162 -5.23 -7.77 -8.99
C ARG A 162 -3.82 -7.22 -9.12
N THR A 163 -2.83 -8.08 -8.94
CA THR A 163 -1.44 -7.77 -9.31
C THR A 163 -1.37 -7.62 -10.82
N GLU A 164 -0.98 -6.46 -11.32
CA GLU A 164 -0.47 -6.33 -12.68
C GLU A 164 0.99 -6.78 -12.69
N ASP A 165 1.46 -7.33 -13.81
CA ASP A 165 2.87 -7.67 -14.00
C ASP A 165 3.75 -6.42 -13.80
N GLU A 166 4.98 -6.62 -13.30
CA GLU A 166 5.94 -5.54 -13.08
C GLU A 166 6.27 -4.75 -14.37
N PHE A 167 5.99 -5.34 -15.54
CA PHE A 167 6.32 -4.80 -16.85
C PHE A 167 5.06 -4.48 -17.67
N VAL A 168 5.07 -3.32 -18.32
CA VAL A 168 4.09 -2.91 -19.34
C VAL A 168 4.76 -3.00 -20.69
N ILE A 169 4.02 -3.44 -21.71
CA ILE A 169 4.47 -3.36 -23.10
C ILE A 169 4.20 -1.92 -23.59
N GLY A 170 5.26 -1.21 -23.96
CA GLY A 170 5.19 0.11 -24.58
C GLY A 170 4.62 0.05 -26.00
N ASP A 171 4.29 1.21 -26.57
CA ASP A 171 3.74 1.32 -27.93
C ASP A 171 4.71 0.81 -29.02
N ASP A 172 6.00 0.70 -28.70
CA ASP A 172 7.07 0.13 -29.53
C ASP A 172 7.21 -1.40 -29.39
N GLY A 173 6.44 -2.02 -28.49
CA GLY A 173 6.53 -3.44 -28.17
C GLY A 173 7.63 -3.79 -27.17
N GLU A 174 8.35 -2.79 -26.63
CA GLU A 174 9.37 -3.02 -25.60
C GLU A 174 8.73 -3.13 -24.20
N PHE A 175 9.32 -3.97 -23.35
CA PHE A 175 8.89 -4.11 -21.97
C PHE A 175 9.52 -3.00 -21.12
N ALA A 176 8.69 -2.14 -20.54
CA ALA A 176 9.10 -1.11 -19.60
C ALA A 176 8.58 -1.45 -18.20
N SER A 177 9.40 -1.25 -17.16
CA SER A 177 8.92 -1.43 -15.79
C SER A 177 7.82 -0.40 -15.46
N MET A 178 6.75 -0.84 -14.80
CA MET A 178 5.72 0.04 -14.25
C MET A 178 6.30 1.06 -13.27
N PHE A 179 7.37 0.72 -12.56
CA PHE A 179 8.01 1.63 -11.62
C PHE A 179 8.83 2.72 -12.31
N ASP A 180 9.42 2.42 -13.47
CA ASP A 180 10.17 3.38 -14.27
C ASP A 180 9.25 4.39 -14.98
N THR A 181 8.02 3.97 -15.28
CA THR A 181 7.01 4.77 -16.01
C THR A 181 5.97 5.42 -15.09
N ALA A 182 5.87 5.02 -13.83
CA ALA A 182 4.92 5.58 -12.88
C ALA A 182 5.23 7.06 -12.58
N LEU A 183 4.37 7.95 -13.08
CA LEU A 183 4.37 9.35 -12.67
C LEU A 183 3.97 9.45 -11.19
N LEU A 184 4.90 9.94 -10.36
CA LEU A 184 4.61 10.22 -8.95
C LEU A 184 3.43 11.20 -8.85
N SER A 185 2.43 10.82 -8.05
CA SER A 185 1.27 11.68 -7.79
C SER A 185 1.70 13.07 -7.32
N PRO A 186 1.08 14.15 -7.83
CA PRO A 186 1.26 15.48 -7.26
C PRO A 186 0.96 15.47 -5.75
N LYS A 187 0.06 14.64 -5.23
CA LYS A 187 -0.24 14.65 -3.80
C LYS A 187 0.75 13.88 -2.92
N SER A 188 1.74 13.22 -3.52
CA SER A 188 2.78 12.54 -2.74
C SER A 188 3.68 13.58 -2.05
N ARG A 189 3.99 13.34 -0.77
CA ARG A 189 4.92 14.16 0.01
C ARG A 189 6.38 14.05 -0.48
N ASN A 190 6.66 13.04 -1.31
CA ASN A 190 7.90 12.88 -2.08
C ASN A 190 7.83 13.62 -3.41
N ARG A 191 7.31 14.85 -3.39
CA ARG A 191 7.39 15.73 -4.56
C ARG A 191 8.85 16.15 -4.67
N TYR A 192 9.55 15.50 -5.60
CA TYR A 192 10.91 15.79 -6.05
C TYR A 192 12.00 15.32 -5.07
N PRO A 193 12.99 14.52 -5.51
CA PRO A 193 14.33 14.66 -4.93
C PRO A 193 14.63 16.16 -5.02
N ALA A 194 15.06 16.80 -3.94
CA ALA A 194 15.22 18.26 -3.92
C ALA A 194 16.14 18.78 -5.05
N GLU A 195 16.96 17.88 -5.62
CA GLU A 195 17.72 18.01 -6.87
C GLU A 195 16.87 18.36 -8.11
N LYS A 196 15.70 17.73 -8.32
CA LYS A 196 14.86 17.96 -9.52
C LYS A 196 14.07 19.27 -9.44
N ALA A 197 13.83 19.78 -8.24
CA ALA A 197 13.23 21.10 -8.01
C ALA A 197 14.23 22.25 -8.29
N LEU A 198 15.54 21.98 -8.28
CA LEU A 198 16.59 22.96 -8.60
C LEU A 198 16.96 22.97 -10.09
N LEU A 199 16.66 21.89 -10.82
CA LEU A 199 16.82 21.78 -12.28
C LEU A 199 15.67 22.45 -13.07
N ASP A 200 14.59 22.84 -12.40
CA ASP A 200 13.53 23.65 -13.02
C ASP A 200 13.93 25.13 -12.98
N GLY A 201 14.20 25.71 -14.16
CA GLY A 201 14.74 27.07 -14.31
C GLY A 201 13.88 28.15 -13.62
N ASP A 202 12.57 27.94 -13.53
CA ASP A 202 11.64 28.83 -12.83
C ASP A 202 11.86 28.86 -11.31
N MET A 203 12.21 27.72 -10.71
CA MET A 203 12.45 27.62 -9.28
C MET A 203 13.84 28.15 -8.92
N GLN A 204 14.84 27.90 -9.76
CA GLN A 204 16.16 28.50 -9.63
C GLN A 204 16.07 30.04 -9.71
N ALA A 205 15.27 30.58 -10.64
CA ALA A 205 15.04 32.02 -10.75
C ALA A 205 14.38 32.61 -9.48
N LYS A 206 13.38 31.92 -8.91
CA LYS A 206 12.74 32.32 -7.64
C LYS A 206 13.71 32.29 -6.46
N LEU A 207 14.55 31.26 -6.38
CA LEU A 207 15.58 31.15 -5.34
C LEU A 207 16.61 32.28 -5.48
N LYS A 208 17.11 32.50 -6.70
CA LYS A 208 18.04 33.58 -7.02
C LYS A 208 17.48 34.94 -6.62
N HIS A 209 16.21 35.22 -6.93
CA HIS A 209 15.55 36.46 -6.53
C HIS A 209 15.52 36.66 -5.00
N LYS A 210 15.25 35.60 -4.23
CA LYS A 210 15.27 35.67 -2.75
C LYS A 210 16.68 35.92 -2.21
N LEU A 211 17.68 35.22 -2.74
CA LEU A 211 19.08 35.40 -2.32
C LEU A 211 19.63 36.78 -2.72
N LEU A 212 19.21 37.33 -3.86
CA LEU A 212 19.55 38.71 -4.24
C LEU A 212 19.01 39.72 -3.23
N ARG A 213 17.79 39.53 -2.71
CA ARG A 213 17.25 40.41 -1.66
C ARG A 213 18.10 40.34 -0.38
N ILE A 214 18.51 39.15 0.03
CA ILE A 214 19.43 38.94 1.16
C ILE A 214 20.74 39.70 0.92
N ASP A 215 21.32 39.54 -0.27
CA ASP A 215 22.61 40.12 -0.62
C ASP A 215 22.58 41.65 -0.66
N LEU A 216 21.51 42.25 -1.20
CA LEU A 216 21.30 43.70 -1.20
C LEU A 216 21.24 44.28 0.22
N ILE A 217 20.56 43.59 1.14
CA ILE A 217 20.46 44.04 2.54
C ILE A 217 21.78 43.83 3.27
N PHE A 218 22.49 42.75 2.96
CA PHE A 218 23.85 42.49 3.47
C PHE A 218 24.82 43.59 3.04
N GLN A 219 24.82 43.98 1.76
CA GLN A 219 25.70 45.03 1.25
C GLN A 219 25.53 46.38 1.96
N LYS A 220 24.31 46.72 2.38
CA LYS A 220 23.98 47.96 3.13
C LYS A 220 24.47 47.95 4.59
N LYS A 221 25.01 46.85 5.10
CA LYS A 221 25.52 46.77 6.48
C LYS A 221 26.88 47.44 6.61
N GLN A 222 27.21 47.85 7.84
CA GLN A 222 28.52 48.41 8.16
C GLN A 222 29.63 47.37 7.94
N GLU A 223 30.77 47.82 7.41
CA GLU A 223 31.89 46.95 7.02
C GLU A 223 32.39 46.07 8.18
N ARG A 224 32.46 46.63 9.39
CA ARG A 224 32.85 45.89 10.61
C ARG A 224 31.92 44.72 10.98
N VAL A 225 30.66 44.75 10.53
CA VAL A 225 29.65 43.72 10.84
C VAL A 225 29.62 42.62 9.78
N LYS A 226 30.02 42.94 8.55
CA LYS A 226 29.94 42.03 7.40
C LYS A 226 30.65 40.68 7.60
N PRO A 227 31.88 40.59 8.17
CA PRO A 227 32.56 39.29 8.31
C PRO A 227 31.78 38.29 9.16
N TYR A 228 31.18 38.78 10.25
CA TYR A 228 30.43 37.94 11.17
C TYR A 228 29.05 37.58 10.60
N LEU A 229 28.35 38.58 10.05
CA LEU A 229 27.04 38.38 9.48
C LEU A 229 27.08 37.47 8.24
N SER A 230 28.12 37.58 7.42
CA SER A 230 28.29 36.73 6.24
C SER A 230 28.38 35.25 6.62
N ALA A 231 29.17 34.92 7.64
CA ALA A 231 29.32 33.57 8.14
C ALA A 231 27.98 33.01 8.69
N LEU A 232 27.22 33.83 9.42
CA LEU A 232 25.90 33.43 9.92
C LEU A 232 24.87 33.21 8.79
N ILE A 233 24.86 34.06 7.76
CA ILE A 233 23.99 33.90 6.59
C ILE A 233 24.36 32.62 5.84
N MET A 234 25.65 32.41 5.55
CA MET A 234 26.12 31.23 4.84
C MET A 234 25.76 29.95 5.60
N ARG A 235 26.03 29.91 6.92
CA ARG A 235 25.66 28.77 7.77
C ARG A 235 24.16 28.50 7.74
N GLN A 236 23.31 29.54 7.79
CA GLN A 236 21.86 29.34 7.74
C GLN A 236 21.42 28.75 6.39
N ILE A 237 21.96 29.26 5.27
CA ILE A 237 21.66 28.72 3.95
C ILE A 237 22.06 27.24 3.87
N LEU A 238 23.28 26.90 4.27
CA LEU A 238 23.77 25.52 4.27
C LEU A 238 22.91 24.60 5.15
N PHE A 239 22.49 25.07 6.33
CA PHE A 239 21.61 24.33 7.22
C PHE A 239 20.23 24.07 6.60
N GLU A 240 19.63 25.05 5.94
CA GLU A 240 18.35 24.85 5.25
C GLU A 240 18.47 23.91 4.03
N LEU A 241 19.60 23.96 3.32
CA LEU A 241 19.88 23.05 2.21
C LEU A 241 20.06 21.61 2.69
N ASP A 242 20.79 21.36 3.79
CA ASP A 242 20.90 20.02 4.39
C ASP A 242 19.55 19.50 4.93
N ASN A 243 18.76 20.36 5.58
CA ASN A 243 17.41 20.02 6.02
C ASN A 243 16.51 19.62 4.85
N ALA A 244 16.68 20.27 3.70
CA ALA A 244 16.00 19.94 2.46
C ALA A 244 16.61 18.74 1.71
N LYS A 245 17.70 18.14 2.22
CA LYS A 245 18.44 17.02 1.59
C LYS A 245 18.86 17.33 0.16
N ILE A 246 19.37 18.54 -0.04
CA ILE A 246 19.89 19.03 -1.31
C ILE A 246 21.39 18.74 -1.36
N ASP A 247 21.86 18.13 -2.46
CA ASP A 247 23.30 17.95 -2.71
C ASP A 247 24.01 19.31 -2.86
N PHE A 248 25.10 19.47 -2.11
CA PHE A 248 25.92 20.67 -2.12
C PHE A 248 26.79 20.80 -3.36
N GLY A 249 27.00 19.74 -4.16
CA GLY A 249 27.94 19.74 -5.29
C GLY A 249 27.72 20.86 -6.32
N GLN A 250 26.48 21.32 -6.52
CA GLN A 250 26.13 22.37 -7.49
C GLN A 250 26.04 23.78 -6.88
N PHE A 251 26.00 23.90 -5.55
CA PHE A 251 25.79 25.18 -4.87
C PHE A 251 27.01 26.13 -4.85
N PRO A 252 28.28 25.67 -4.89
CA PRO A 252 29.42 26.57 -4.87
C PRO A 252 29.39 27.61 -6.00
N ALA A 253 29.15 27.15 -7.23
CA ALA A 253 29.04 28.04 -8.38
C ALA A 253 27.88 29.03 -8.20
N PHE A 254 26.70 28.54 -7.83
CA PHE A 254 25.51 29.38 -7.65
C PHE A 254 25.66 30.40 -6.50
N LEU A 255 26.16 29.99 -5.35
CA LEU A 255 26.34 30.85 -4.17
C LEU A 255 27.51 31.84 -4.36
N SER A 256 28.50 31.51 -5.19
CA SER A 256 29.60 32.42 -5.52
C SER A 256 29.16 33.67 -6.28
N GLU A 257 27.92 33.74 -6.77
CA GLU A 257 27.38 34.94 -7.41
C GLU A 257 27.07 36.07 -6.40
N PHE A 258 26.86 35.74 -5.12
CA PHE A 258 26.44 36.68 -4.08
C PHE A 258 27.63 37.27 -3.31
N ASN A 259 27.49 38.48 -2.77
CA ASN A 259 28.57 39.16 -2.03
C ASN A 259 28.79 38.56 -0.64
N PHE A 260 27.74 38.10 0.04
CA PHE A 260 27.86 37.47 1.36
C PHE A 260 28.69 36.18 1.34
N SER A 261 28.81 35.49 0.21
CA SER A 261 29.58 34.25 0.11
C SER A 261 31.08 34.49 0.00
N LYS A 262 31.48 35.66 -0.50
CA LYS A 262 32.89 36.06 -0.70
C LYS A 262 33.52 36.74 0.51
N TYR A 263 32.73 37.00 1.55
CA TYR A 263 33.12 37.88 2.64
C TYR A 263 33.55 37.09 3.89
N GLY A 264 34.67 37.49 4.50
CA GLY A 264 35.15 36.89 5.75
C GLY A 264 35.39 35.38 5.63
N LYS A 265 34.93 34.62 6.62
CA LYS A 265 35.06 33.15 6.68
C LYS A 265 33.93 32.40 5.94
N SER A 266 33.05 33.09 5.21
CA SER A 266 31.93 32.43 4.51
C SER A 266 32.36 31.46 3.42
N ALA A 267 33.39 31.82 2.66
CA ALA A 267 33.92 30.97 1.59
C ALA A 267 34.52 29.68 2.16
N GLU A 268 35.26 29.80 3.27
CA GLU A 268 35.83 28.66 4.01
C GLU A 268 34.75 27.73 4.56
N LEU A 269 33.63 28.28 5.07
CA LEU A 269 32.48 27.48 5.52
C LEU A 269 31.88 26.66 4.37
N LEU A 270 31.70 27.28 3.20
CA LEU A 270 31.16 26.61 2.03
C LEU A 270 32.10 25.50 1.54
N GLU A 271 33.39 25.79 1.44
CA GLU A 271 34.41 24.82 1.01
C GLU A 271 34.52 23.63 1.97
N ASN A 272 34.48 23.88 3.28
CA ASN A 272 34.50 22.84 4.30
C ASN A 272 33.31 21.88 4.16
N VAL A 273 32.10 22.40 3.97
CA VAL A 273 30.88 21.60 3.84
C VAL A 273 30.86 20.80 2.53
N VAL A 274 31.30 21.41 1.43
CA VAL A 274 31.44 20.72 0.13
C VAL A 274 32.49 19.60 0.19
N SER A 275 33.54 19.77 1.01
CA SER A 275 34.56 18.75 1.26
C SER A 275 34.11 17.64 2.22
N GLY A 276 32.84 17.63 2.64
CA GLY A 276 32.26 16.59 3.48
C GLY A 276 32.41 16.81 4.99
N LYS A 277 32.77 18.02 5.45
CA LYS A 277 32.73 18.35 6.88
C LYS A 277 31.31 18.72 7.31
N ASP A 278 31.00 18.46 8.56
CA ASP A 278 29.72 18.85 9.15
C ASP A 278 29.52 20.37 9.14
N ILE A 279 28.27 20.79 8.97
CA ILE A 279 27.89 22.21 9.06
C ILE A 279 28.02 22.63 10.53
N PRO A 280 28.83 23.66 10.85
CA PRO A 280 29.00 24.09 12.22
C PRO A 280 27.67 24.58 12.81
N THR A 281 27.51 24.33 14.11
CA THR A 281 26.43 24.90 14.90
C THR A 281 26.52 26.42 14.91
N GLN A 282 25.40 27.06 15.25
CA GLN A 282 25.36 28.52 15.39
C GLN A 282 26.33 29.02 16.48
N GLU A 283 26.56 28.20 17.52
CA GLU A 283 27.49 28.49 18.60
C GLU A 283 28.95 28.41 18.15
N GLU A 284 29.32 27.34 17.43
CA GLU A 284 30.66 27.21 16.85
C GLU A 284 30.95 28.32 15.84
N THR A 285 29.97 28.68 15.01
CA THR A 285 30.09 29.80 14.07
C THR A 285 30.30 31.13 14.81
N ALA A 286 29.67 31.32 15.98
CA ALA A 286 29.90 32.50 16.81
C ALA A 286 31.30 32.51 17.45
N ALA A 287 31.75 31.36 17.93
CA ALA A 287 33.06 31.19 18.54
C ALA A 287 34.21 31.55 17.57
N MET A 288 34.05 31.32 16.26
CA MET A 288 35.01 31.71 15.22
C MET A 288 35.33 33.22 15.18
N PHE A 289 34.49 34.05 15.82
CA PHE A 289 34.59 35.51 15.90
C PHE A 289 34.69 36.00 17.37
N GLY A 290 34.92 35.11 18.33
CA GLY A 290 34.99 35.46 19.76
C GLY A 290 33.66 35.91 20.34
N LYS A 291 32.53 35.38 19.84
CA LYS A 291 31.17 35.72 20.25
C LYS A 291 30.40 34.51 20.74
N ASP A 292 29.30 34.74 21.45
CA ASP A 292 28.42 33.68 21.93
C ASP A 292 27.20 33.45 21.02
N LYS A 293 26.44 32.38 21.33
CA LYS A 293 25.21 32.02 20.62
C LYS A 293 24.10 33.08 20.72
N THR A 294 24.07 33.84 21.81
CA THR A 294 23.09 34.91 22.03
C THR A 294 23.34 36.07 21.07
N ASP A 295 24.60 36.45 20.88
CA ASP A 295 25.03 37.46 19.90
C ASP A 295 24.69 37.04 18.47
N ALA A 296 24.91 35.77 18.13
CA ALA A 296 24.53 35.23 16.82
C ALA A 296 23.01 35.38 16.61
N SER A 297 22.22 35.01 17.61
CA SER A 297 20.75 35.06 17.55
C SER A 297 20.25 36.50 17.41
N ARG A 298 20.82 37.44 18.16
CA ARG A 298 20.49 38.88 18.07
C ARG A 298 20.87 39.46 16.71
N THR A 299 22.06 39.15 16.23
CA THR A 299 22.57 39.63 14.93
C THR A 299 21.71 39.13 13.79
N MET A 300 21.35 37.84 13.79
CA MET A 300 20.49 37.27 12.76
C MET A 300 19.07 37.86 12.83
N ARG A 301 18.49 37.97 14.02
CA ARG A 301 17.15 38.58 14.20
C ARG A 301 17.10 40.01 13.64
N GLY A 302 18.05 40.87 14.02
CA GLY A 302 18.13 42.24 13.51
C GLY A 302 18.50 42.34 12.02
N PHE A 303 18.99 41.26 11.41
CA PHE A 303 19.12 41.15 9.96
C PHE A 303 17.79 40.77 9.31
N LEU A 304 17.12 39.73 9.81
CA LEU A 304 15.84 39.25 9.31
C LEU A 304 14.72 40.30 9.42
N GLU A 305 14.72 41.13 10.46
CA GLU A 305 13.75 42.23 10.61
C GLU A 305 13.83 43.20 9.44
N LYS A 306 15.04 43.55 8.97
CA LYS A 306 15.25 44.42 7.80
C LYS A 306 14.86 43.77 6.46
N MET A 307 14.56 42.47 6.45
CA MET A 307 14.01 41.78 5.28
C MET A 307 12.49 41.84 5.22
N LYS A 308 11.81 42.23 6.32
CA LYS A 308 10.36 42.41 6.35
C LYS A 308 9.95 43.79 5.80
N ASP A 309 10.84 44.77 5.93
CA ASP A 309 10.77 46.08 5.28
C ASP A 309 11.03 45.98 3.77
#